data_AF-A0A6A6WAH2-F1
#
_entry.id   AF-A0A6A6WAH2-F1
#
_cell.length_a   1.000
_cell.length_b   1.000
_cell.length_c   1.000
_cell.angle_alpha   90.00
_cell.angle_beta   90.00
_cell.angle_gamma   90.00
#
_symmetry.space_group_name_H-M   'P 1'
#
loop_
_entity.id
_entity.type
_entity.pdbx_description
1 polymer ?
#
loop_
_entity_poly.entity_id
_entity_poly.type
_entity_poly.pdbx_seq_one_letter_code
_entity_poly.pdbx_strand_id
1 'polypeptide(L)'
;MDSDSATDESILDEESGAHPPAYDAVEKADNAKTVHDTTDISHLKGTGSSIVEYLHSMITKSERPYARFKAATATFAFGPDYFYYFSCWTHSLYSAPTGLKDADIAIPLALSFGRNRRYFIAGLDYSGSPSWSYADGTYSVKTHKAKQSESQMKWSEWTSTLPLTMDAIGHQTVVTFGEKDSYYATSSHSTISHGLPYQIEKLLDARSRLQGQRPRQVALGVKGSYVILWPDDDIDYDLKGLYPVVRATIESKHGIAYIALSAFHAQGWYIERADGPIAFNLPKRTDTTLTHLTNFTCAMMQQRATRNSAR
;
A
#
# COMPACT_ATOMS: atom_id res chain seq x y z
N MET A 1 51.60 -26.95 52.13
CA MET A 1 51.48 -25.53 52.55
C MET A 1 50.50 -24.88 51.61
N ASP A 2 49.26 -25.36 51.53
CA ASP A 2 48.20 -25.27 52.56
C ASP A 2 47.88 -23.83 52.90
N SER A 3 46.80 -23.30 52.32
CA SER A 3 45.61 -22.96 53.09
C SER A 3 44.52 -22.40 52.17
N ASP A 4 43.39 -23.08 52.24
CA ASP A 4 42.08 -22.71 51.73
C ASP A 4 41.55 -21.45 52.43
N SER A 5 40.68 -20.69 51.75
CA SER A 5 39.35 -20.39 52.31
C SER A 5 38.40 -19.91 51.22
N ALA A 6 37.21 -20.50 51.25
CA ALA A 6 36.08 -20.29 50.36
C ALA A 6 34.97 -19.52 51.08
N THR A 7 34.19 -18.76 50.31
CA THR A 7 32.80 -18.31 50.55
C THR A 7 32.28 -17.95 49.15
N ASP A 8 31.45 -18.72 48.44
CA ASP A 8 30.09 -19.22 48.72
C ASP A 8 29.09 -18.13 49.13
N GLU A 9 28.54 -17.44 48.13
CA GLU A 9 27.20 -16.86 48.21
C GLU A 9 26.47 -17.17 46.89
N SER A 10 25.54 -18.10 47.00
CA SER A 10 24.51 -18.40 46.01
C SER A 10 23.31 -17.48 46.28
N ILE A 11 22.98 -16.63 45.31
CA ILE A 11 21.68 -15.95 45.26
C ILE A 11 20.94 -16.51 44.04
N LEU A 12 19.98 -17.37 44.36
CA LEU A 12 18.88 -17.77 43.50
C LEU A 12 17.85 -16.63 43.54
N ASP A 13 17.50 -16.08 42.38
CA ASP A 13 16.20 -15.45 42.22
C ASP A 13 15.57 -15.98 40.92
N GLU A 14 14.47 -16.70 41.13
CA GLU A 14 13.58 -17.25 40.13
C GLU A 14 12.82 -16.11 39.43
N GLU A 15 13.23 -15.69 38.24
CA GLU A 15 12.32 -14.95 37.35
C GLU A 15 11.36 -15.94 36.68
N SER A 16 10.19 -16.09 37.30
CA SER A 16 9.04 -16.79 36.78
C SER A 16 8.65 -16.24 35.40
N GLY A 17 8.74 -17.10 34.38
CA GLY A 17 8.25 -16.83 33.04
C GLY A 17 6.73 -16.69 33.03
N ALA A 18 6.24 -15.45 33.00
CA ALA A 18 4.86 -15.15 32.67
C ALA A 18 4.68 -15.30 31.15
N HIS A 19 4.10 -16.44 30.73
CA HIS A 19 3.52 -16.58 29.40
C HIS A 19 2.39 -15.54 29.20
N PRO A 20 2.35 -14.79 28.09
CA PRO A 20 1.21 -13.94 27.79
C PRO A 20 -0.02 -14.82 27.48
N PRO A 21 -1.23 -14.43 27.94
CA PRO A 21 -2.44 -15.19 27.67
C PRO A 21 -2.79 -15.13 26.19
N ALA A 22 -3.21 -16.29 25.66
CA ALA A 22 -3.89 -16.40 24.38
C ALA A 22 -5.15 -15.49 24.39
N TYR A 23 -5.25 -14.61 23.40
CA TYR A 23 -6.42 -13.76 23.21
C TYR A 23 -7.50 -14.56 22.46
N ASP A 24 -8.36 -15.24 23.22
CA ASP A 24 -9.68 -15.68 22.77
C ASP A 24 -10.76 -14.79 23.40
N ALA A 25 -11.63 -14.27 22.54
CA ALA A 25 -12.99 -13.76 22.78
C ALA A 25 -13.23 -12.73 23.91
N VAL A 26 -13.60 -11.50 23.52
CA VAL A 26 -14.59 -10.70 24.27
C VAL A 26 -15.77 -10.41 23.37
N GLU A 27 -16.77 -11.26 23.52
CA GLU A 27 -18.17 -11.01 23.19
C GLU A 27 -18.79 -10.24 24.38
N LYS A 28 -19.71 -9.33 24.07
CA LYS A 28 -20.61 -8.54 24.94
C LYS A 28 -20.11 -7.21 25.49
N ALA A 29 -20.63 -6.14 24.88
CA ALA A 29 -21.10 -4.97 25.61
C ALA A 29 -22.45 -4.53 25.02
N ASP A 30 -23.50 -4.71 25.82
CA ASP A 30 -24.85 -4.21 25.59
C ASP A 30 -24.95 -2.70 25.85
N ASN A 31 -25.87 -2.06 25.13
CA ASN A 31 -26.59 -0.82 25.45
C ASN A 31 -25.81 0.50 25.47
N ALA A 32 -25.69 1.11 24.28
CA ALA A 32 -25.73 2.56 24.13
C ALA A 32 -26.83 2.94 23.12
N LYS A 33 -27.71 3.82 23.58
CA LYS A 33 -28.93 4.32 22.94
C LYS A 33 -28.61 5.03 21.62
N THR A 34 -28.98 4.41 20.51
CA THR A 34 -28.81 4.94 19.14
C THR A 34 -29.70 6.16 18.92
N VAL A 35 -29.10 7.33 18.74
CA VAL A 35 -29.76 8.46 18.05
C VAL A 35 -29.55 8.20 16.57
N HIS A 36 -30.63 7.88 15.86
CA HIS A 36 -30.63 7.74 14.41
C HIS A 36 -30.42 9.11 13.78
N ASP A 37 -29.20 9.38 13.31
CA ASP A 37 -28.97 10.35 12.26
C ASP A 37 -28.60 9.56 11.00
N THR A 38 -29.63 9.16 10.26
CA THR A 38 -29.49 8.50 8.96
C THR A 38 -29.02 9.54 7.95
N THR A 39 -27.71 9.63 7.74
CA THR A 39 -27.19 10.26 6.52
C THR A 39 -27.65 9.40 5.34
N ASP A 40 -28.57 9.93 4.54
CA ASP A 40 -29.08 9.27 3.36
C ASP A 40 -27.96 9.09 2.32
N ILE A 41 -27.54 7.84 2.13
CA ILE A 41 -26.51 7.44 1.17
C ILE A 41 -27.13 7.07 -0.19
N SER A 42 -28.42 7.33 -0.41
CA SER A 42 -29.13 7.07 -1.68
C SER A 42 -28.47 7.77 -2.88
N HIS A 43 -27.73 8.85 -2.65
CA HIS A 43 -27.00 9.58 -3.68
C HIS A 43 -25.77 8.84 -4.26
N LEU A 44 -25.30 7.74 -3.63
CA LEU A 44 -24.22 6.91 -4.19
C LEU A 44 -24.70 5.87 -5.22
N LYS A 45 -26.01 5.76 -5.48
CA LYS A 45 -26.56 4.80 -6.46
C LYS A 45 -26.55 5.26 -7.92
N GLY A 46 -25.93 6.39 -8.25
CA GLY A 46 -26.17 7.05 -9.54
C GLY A 46 -25.24 6.76 -10.73
N THR A 47 -24.04 6.19 -10.56
CA THR A 47 -23.06 6.13 -11.68
C THR A 47 -22.18 4.88 -11.74
N GLY A 48 -22.37 3.91 -10.86
CA GLY A 48 -21.57 2.68 -10.84
C GLY A 48 -21.88 1.67 -11.95
N SER A 49 -23.12 1.65 -12.47
CA SER A 49 -23.56 0.61 -13.43
C SER A 49 -22.85 0.73 -14.78
N SER A 50 -22.64 1.94 -15.32
CA SER A 50 -22.11 2.07 -16.68
C SER A 50 -20.61 1.78 -16.78
N ILE A 51 -19.81 2.08 -15.75
CA ILE A 51 -18.37 1.75 -15.76
C ILE A 51 -18.17 0.26 -15.54
N VAL A 52 -18.93 -0.36 -14.62
CA VAL A 52 -18.84 -1.81 -14.40
C VAL A 52 -19.31 -2.58 -15.63
N GLU A 53 -20.42 -2.17 -16.26
CA GLU A 53 -20.89 -2.76 -17.52
C GLU A 53 -19.92 -2.50 -18.68
N TYR A 54 -19.31 -1.32 -18.77
CA TYR A 54 -18.32 -1.01 -19.79
C TYR A 54 -17.04 -1.85 -19.62
N LEU A 55 -16.48 -1.91 -18.41
CA LEU A 55 -15.31 -2.76 -18.09
C LEU A 55 -15.63 -4.25 -18.31
N HIS A 56 -16.82 -4.69 -17.88
CA HIS A 56 -17.30 -6.06 -18.12
C HIS A 56 -17.48 -6.32 -19.63
N SER A 57 -17.97 -5.35 -20.41
CA SER A 57 -18.08 -5.45 -21.87
C SER A 57 -16.72 -5.48 -22.57
N MET A 58 -15.73 -4.74 -22.07
CA MET A 58 -14.35 -4.78 -22.58
C MET A 58 -13.68 -6.12 -22.27
N ILE A 59 -13.94 -6.71 -21.11
CA ILE A 59 -13.41 -8.03 -20.72
C ILE A 59 -14.10 -9.16 -21.49
N THR A 60 -15.40 -9.06 -21.73
CA THR A 60 -16.18 -10.08 -22.46
C THR A 60 -16.03 -9.98 -23.97
N LYS A 61 -15.81 -8.78 -24.53
CA LYS A 61 -15.61 -8.57 -25.98
C LYS A 61 -14.14 -8.60 -26.41
N SER A 62 -13.17 -8.35 -25.52
CA SER A 62 -11.77 -8.57 -25.86
C SER A 62 -11.46 -10.07 -25.78
N GLU A 63 -11.22 -10.68 -26.94
CA GLU A 63 -10.68 -12.03 -27.00
C GLU A 63 -9.28 -12.05 -26.36
N ARG A 64 -9.23 -12.33 -25.05
CA ARG A 64 -8.09 -12.93 -24.33
C ARG A 64 -6.81 -12.12 -24.00
N PRO A 65 -6.77 -10.77 -23.86
CA PRO A 65 -5.58 -10.15 -23.25
C PRO A 65 -5.60 -10.24 -21.70
N TYR A 66 -6.76 -10.13 -21.04
CA TYR A 66 -6.82 -9.95 -19.57
C TYR A 66 -6.66 -11.21 -18.70
N ALA A 67 -6.85 -12.41 -19.27
CA ALA A 67 -6.87 -13.65 -18.49
C ALA A 67 -5.47 -14.16 -18.05
N ARG A 68 -4.38 -13.55 -18.55
CA ARG A 68 -3.00 -14.02 -18.29
C ARG A 68 -2.22 -13.20 -17.26
N PHE A 69 -2.79 -12.11 -16.75
CA PHE A 69 -2.05 -11.18 -15.90
C PHE A 69 -1.84 -11.71 -14.47
N LYS A 70 -0.57 -11.69 -14.01
CA LYS A 70 -0.16 -11.97 -12.62
C LYS A 70 -0.03 -10.70 -11.77
N ALA A 71 -0.56 -9.56 -12.23
CA ALA A 71 -0.39 -8.25 -11.57
C ALA A 71 -0.74 -8.32 -10.08
N ALA A 72 -0.15 -7.43 -9.28
CA ALA A 72 -0.45 -7.30 -7.86
C ALA A 72 -1.97 -7.37 -7.64
N THR A 73 -2.41 -8.28 -6.77
CA THR A 73 -3.83 -8.63 -6.66
C THR A 73 -4.66 -7.41 -6.30
N ALA A 74 -4.08 -6.51 -5.51
CA ALA A 74 -4.65 -5.22 -5.18
C ALA A 74 -3.65 -4.07 -5.20
N THR A 75 -4.15 -2.85 -5.46
CA THR A 75 -3.44 -1.60 -5.18
C THR A 75 -4.08 -0.96 -3.95
N PHE A 76 -3.27 -0.60 -2.95
CA PHE A 76 -3.74 0.09 -1.74
C PHE A 76 -2.93 1.35 -1.47
N ALA A 77 -3.60 2.49 -1.27
CA ALA A 77 -2.94 3.75 -0.94
C ALA A 77 -3.68 4.49 0.19
N PHE A 78 -2.92 4.98 1.17
CA PHE A 78 -3.40 5.92 2.16
C PHE A 78 -3.31 7.35 1.64
N GLY A 79 -4.31 8.18 1.93
CA GLY A 79 -4.34 9.60 1.66
C GLY A 79 -4.52 10.44 2.93
N PRO A 80 -4.48 11.78 2.79
CA PRO A 80 -4.75 12.69 3.90
C PRO A 80 -6.19 12.52 4.42
N ASP A 81 -6.51 13.07 5.59
CA ASP A 81 -7.87 13.07 6.16
C ASP A 81 -8.50 11.67 6.25
N TYR A 82 -7.68 10.67 6.58
CA TYR A 82 -8.03 9.25 6.63
C TYR A 82 -8.43 8.63 5.29
N PHE A 83 -8.35 9.36 4.17
CA PHE A 83 -8.67 8.82 2.86
C PHE A 83 -7.87 7.56 2.56
N TYR A 84 -8.49 6.69 1.80
CA TYR A 84 -7.83 5.52 1.27
C TYR A 84 -8.40 5.21 -0.09
N TYR A 85 -7.58 4.50 -0.84
CA TYR A 85 -7.94 3.90 -2.10
C TYR A 85 -7.56 2.43 -2.06
N PHE A 86 -8.45 1.61 -2.57
CA PHE A 86 -8.23 0.20 -2.75
C PHE A 86 -8.79 -0.21 -4.11
N SER A 87 -7.97 -0.79 -4.97
CA SER A 87 -8.45 -1.47 -6.17
C SER A 87 -8.01 -2.92 -6.18
N CYS A 88 -8.86 -3.74 -6.77
CA CYS A 88 -8.56 -5.11 -7.13
C CYS A 88 -9.27 -5.33 -8.46
N TRP A 89 -8.49 -5.53 -9.52
CA TRP A 89 -9.01 -5.86 -10.85
C TRP A 89 -10.03 -4.81 -11.34
N THR A 90 -11.29 -5.22 -11.51
CA THR A 90 -12.40 -4.39 -12.02
C THR A 90 -13.10 -3.56 -10.95
N HIS A 91 -12.73 -3.75 -9.69
CA HIS A 91 -13.40 -3.11 -8.58
C HIS A 91 -12.46 -2.13 -7.91
N SER A 92 -13.02 -0.97 -7.58
CA SER A 92 -12.33 0.08 -6.85
C SER A 92 -13.22 0.55 -5.70
N LEU A 93 -12.66 0.62 -4.51
CA LEU A 93 -13.25 1.22 -3.33
C LEU A 93 -12.38 2.40 -2.93
N TYR A 94 -12.95 3.59 -2.87
CA TYR A 94 -12.22 4.77 -2.45
C TYR A 94 -13.07 5.66 -1.56
N SER A 95 -12.42 6.29 -0.60
CA SER A 95 -12.98 7.40 0.20
C SER A 95 -12.43 8.76 -0.23
N ALA A 96 -11.77 8.80 -1.38
CA ALA A 96 -10.93 9.90 -1.84
C ALA A 96 -11.72 11.09 -2.44
N PRO A 97 -11.13 12.29 -2.46
CA PRO A 97 -11.75 13.50 -3.02
C PRO A 97 -12.00 13.38 -4.53
N THR A 98 -12.94 14.19 -5.02
CA THR A 98 -13.48 14.19 -6.39
C THR A 98 -12.43 14.26 -7.51
N GLY A 99 -11.26 14.83 -7.26
CA GLY A 99 -10.22 15.08 -8.28
C GLY A 99 -9.54 13.84 -8.86
N LEU A 100 -9.75 12.63 -8.29
CA LEU A 100 -9.31 11.39 -8.93
C LEU A 100 -10.12 11.06 -10.20
N LYS A 101 -11.35 11.55 -10.30
CA LYS A 101 -12.21 11.32 -11.47
C LYS A 101 -11.68 12.00 -12.74
N ASP A 102 -10.81 12.99 -12.58
CA ASP A 102 -10.24 13.74 -13.70
C ASP A 102 -9.00 13.05 -14.30
N ALA A 103 -8.40 12.10 -13.57
CA ALA A 103 -7.37 11.23 -14.10
C ALA A 103 -8.05 10.25 -15.06
N ASP A 104 -7.73 10.34 -16.34
CA ASP A 104 -8.30 9.50 -17.40
C ASP A 104 -7.78 8.05 -17.32
N ILE A 105 -8.01 7.40 -16.17
CA ILE A 105 -7.50 6.09 -15.78
C ILE A 105 -8.71 5.23 -15.39
N ALA A 106 -9.01 4.25 -16.23
CA ALA A 106 -10.05 3.25 -16.00
C ALA A 106 -9.60 2.14 -15.04
N ILE A 107 -8.35 1.67 -15.16
CA ILE A 107 -7.80 0.58 -14.33
C ILE A 107 -6.48 1.05 -13.71
N PRO A 108 -6.49 1.55 -12.47
CA PRO A 108 -5.27 1.93 -11.79
C PRO A 108 -4.50 0.71 -11.30
N LEU A 109 -3.21 0.73 -11.62
CA LEU A 109 -2.24 -0.31 -11.33
C LEU A 109 -1.17 0.18 -10.33
N ALA A 110 -0.98 1.49 -10.23
CA ALA A 110 -0.16 2.13 -9.22
C ALA A 110 -0.85 3.43 -8.77
N LEU A 111 -0.95 3.63 -7.46
CA LEU A 111 -1.54 4.84 -6.89
C LEU A 111 -0.81 5.21 -5.60
N SER A 112 -0.58 6.49 -5.40
CA SER A 112 -0.13 7.03 -4.13
C SER A 112 -0.66 8.44 -3.91
N PHE A 113 -0.89 8.81 -2.65
CA PHE A 113 -1.32 10.16 -2.27
C PHE A 113 -0.23 10.84 -1.46
N GLY A 114 0.06 12.09 -1.80
CA GLY A 114 0.88 12.98 -0.99
C GLY A 114 0.04 13.92 -0.12
N ARG A 115 0.72 14.79 0.63
CA ARG A 115 0.08 15.89 1.35
C ARG A 115 -0.55 16.89 0.37
N ASN A 116 -1.41 17.78 0.86
CA ASN A 116 -2.05 18.83 0.05
C ASN A 116 -2.83 18.30 -1.17
N ARG A 117 -3.44 17.13 -1.04
CA ARG A 117 -4.21 16.47 -2.13
C ARG A 117 -3.37 16.13 -3.37
N ARG A 118 -2.05 16.00 -3.21
CA ARG A 118 -1.21 15.45 -4.28
C ARG A 118 -1.53 14.00 -4.51
N TYR A 119 -1.46 13.56 -5.74
CA TYR A 119 -1.55 12.14 -6.05
C TYR A 119 -0.75 11.81 -7.30
N PHE A 120 -0.30 10.56 -7.37
CA PHE A 120 0.16 9.93 -8.59
C PHE A 120 -0.72 8.71 -8.83
N ILE A 121 -1.24 8.57 -10.04
CA ILE A 121 -2.00 7.42 -10.48
C ILE A 121 -1.46 6.98 -11.84
N ALA A 122 -1.17 5.69 -12.00
CA ALA A 122 -0.82 5.08 -13.28
C ALA A 122 -1.60 3.79 -13.46
N GLY A 123 -1.91 3.47 -14.70
CA GLY A 123 -2.78 2.37 -15.03
C GLY A 123 -3.13 2.35 -16.50
N LEU A 124 -4.36 1.95 -16.79
CA LEU A 124 -4.91 1.95 -18.15
C LEU A 124 -6.03 2.98 -18.25
N ASP A 125 -6.05 3.70 -19.35
CA ASP A 125 -7.17 4.55 -19.74
C ASP A 125 -8.36 3.71 -20.25
N TYR A 126 -9.44 4.39 -20.66
CA TYR A 126 -10.62 3.73 -21.21
C TYR A 126 -10.39 3.05 -22.56
N SER A 127 -9.28 3.33 -23.26
CA SER A 127 -8.87 2.61 -24.47
C SER A 127 -8.06 1.34 -24.16
N GLY A 128 -7.72 1.10 -22.89
CA GLY A 128 -6.80 0.05 -22.47
C GLY A 128 -5.32 0.42 -22.65
N SER A 129 -5.04 1.69 -22.98
CA SER A 129 -3.67 2.16 -23.17
C SER A 129 -3.05 2.59 -21.83
N PRO A 130 -1.74 2.30 -21.63
CA PRO A 130 -0.94 2.86 -20.55
C PRO A 130 -1.13 4.37 -20.40
N SER A 131 -1.55 4.80 -19.22
CA SER A 131 -1.76 6.20 -18.91
C SER A 131 -1.40 6.48 -17.46
N TRP A 132 -1.07 7.73 -17.18
CA TRP A 132 -0.77 8.20 -15.83
C TRP A 132 -1.20 9.64 -15.66
N SER A 133 -1.45 10.02 -14.41
CA SER A 133 -1.78 11.38 -14.02
C SER A 133 -1.09 11.71 -12.71
N TYR A 134 -0.65 12.96 -12.58
CA TYR A 134 -0.06 13.51 -11.38
C TYR A 134 -0.70 14.86 -11.07
N ALA A 135 -1.10 15.05 -9.82
CA ALA A 135 -1.62 16.31 -9.32
C ALA A 135 -0.74 16.83 -8.18
N ASP A 136 -0.39 18.11 -8.22
CA ASP A 136 0.48 18.79 -7.24
C ASP A 136 -0.32 19.68 -6.26
N GLY A 137 -1.57 19.32 -5.97
CA GLY A 137 -2.43 20.02 -4.99
C GLY A 137 -2.96 21.40 -5.41
N THR A 138 -2.30 22.05 -6.36
CA THR A 138 -2.69 23.35 -6.94
C THR A 138 -3.18 23.25 -8.39
N TYR A 139 -2.74 22.22 -9.13
CA TYR A 139 -3.11 21.97 -10.52
C TYR A 139 -3.21 20.47 -10.76
N SER A 140 -4.24 20.04 -11.50
CA SER A 140 -4.20 18.76 -12.21
C SER A 140 -3.35 18.99 -13.46
N VAL A 141 -2.11 18.48 -13.45
CA VAL A 141 -1.24 18.61 -14.62
C VAL A 141 -1.64 17.53 -15.62
N LYS A 142 -2.62 17.82 -16.46
CA LYS A 142 -2.72 17.20 -17.78
C LYS A 142 -1.67 17.93 -18.63
N THR A 143 -0.48 17.34 -18.73
CA THR A 143 0.73 17.71 -19.49
C THR A 143 0.80 19.06 -20.26
N HIS A 144 1.98 19.68 -20.15
CA HIS A 144 2.57 20.81 -20.90
C HIS A 144 2.36 22.24 -20.35
N LYS A 145 3.45 22.79 -19.77
CA LYS A 145 3.77 24.23 -19.59
C LYS A 145 3.33 24.94 -18.30
N ALA A 146 3.73 24.41 -17.13
CA ALA A 146 3.88 25.23 -15.92
C ALA A 146 5.36 25.29 -15.52
N LYS A 147 5.80 26.38 -14.86
CA LYS A 147 7.17 26.55 -14.35
C LYS A 147 7.51 25.38 -13.41
N GLN A 148 8.34 24.47 -13.89
CA GLN A 148 8.62 23.21 -13.21
C GLN A 148 9.50 23.45 -11.98
N SER A 149 9.04 23.02 -10.81
CA SER A 149 9.95 22.79 -9.68
C SER A 149 10.89 21.63 -10.01
N GLU A 150 12.05 21.52 -9.34
CA GLU A 150 13.00 20.42 -9.55
C GLU A 150 12.34 19.04 -9.42
N SER A 151 11.41 18.91 -8.47
CA SER A 151 10.57 17.71 -8.30
C SER A 151 9.73 17.44 -9.55
N GLN A 152 9.05 18.46 -10.11
CA GLN A 152 8.25 18.30 -11.33
C GLN A 152 9.09 17.91 -12.56
N MET A 153 10.33 18.41 -12.68
CA MET A 153 11.25 17.97 -13.73
C MET A 153 11.60 16.50 -13.59
N LYS A 154 11.98 16.06 -12.38
CA LYS A 154 12.27 14.65 -12.07
C LYS A 154 11.07 13.74 -12.35
N TRP A 155 9.87 14.18 -11.98
CA TRP A 155 8.64 13.45 -12.30
C TRP A 155 8.40 13.36 -13.80
N SER A 156 8.49 14.48 -14.53
CA SER A 156 8.27 14.49 -15.99
C SER A 156 9.28 13.64 -16.74
N GLU A 157 10.55 13.65 -16.32
CA GLU A 157 11.59 12.80 -16.89
C GLU A 157 11.30 11.33 -16.58
N TRP A 158 11.05 10.98 -15.31
CA TRP A 158 10.76 9.61 -14.92
C TRP A 158 9.50 9.06 -15.58
N THR A 159 8.43 9.84 -15.68
CA THR A 159 7.20 9.37 -16.33
C THR A 159 7.37 9.14 -17.83
N SER A 160 8.31 9.83 -18.48
CA SER A 160 8.69 9.54 -19.87
C SER A 160 9.38 8.18 -20.04
N THR A 161 9.91 7.62 -18.95
CA THR A 161 10.54 6.28 -18.91
C THR A 161 9.57 5.18 -18.45
N LEU A 162 8.33 5.54 -18.10
CA LEU A 162 7.34 4.55 -17.70
C LEU A 162 7.07 3.60 -18.88
N PRO A 163 6.97 2.30 -18.59
CA PRO A 163 6.76 1.33 -19.64
C PRO A 163 5.40 1.54 -20.30
N LEU A 164 5.38 1.46 -21.63
CA LEU A 164 4.16 1.50 -22.44
C LEU A 164 3.49 0.12 -22.54
N THR A 165 3.70 -0.76 -21.55
CA THR A 165 3.06 -2.08 -21.51
C THR A 165 2.38 -2.31 -20.16
N MET A 166 1.22 -2.96 -20.20
CA MET A 166 0.44 -3.33 -19.02
C MET A 166 1.26 -4.10 -17.98
N ASP A 167 1.97 -5.13 -18.43
CA ASP A 167 2.75 -6.02 -17.55
C ASP A 167 3.77 -5.23 -16.74
N ALA A 168 4.46 -4.28 -17.40
CA ALA A 168 5.50 -3.52 -16.75
C ALA A 168 4.93 -2.41 -15.84
N ILE A 169 3.74 -1.85 -16.13
CA ILE A 169 3.08 -0.96 -15.16
C ILE A 169 2.68 -1.73 -13.90
N GLY A 170 1.93 -2.82 -14.05
CA GLY A 170 1.33 -3.54 -12.91
C GLY A 170 2.30 -4.32 -12.03
N HIS A 171 3.51 -4.63 -12.54
CA HIS A 171 4.50 -5.40 -11.79
C HIS A 171 5.70 -4.59 -11.33
N GLN A 172 5.98 -3.46 -11.97
CA GLN A 172 7.27 -2.80 -11.79
C GLN A 172 7.12 -1.32 -11.45
N THR A 173 5.91 -0.76 -11.56
CA THR A 173 5.66 0.63 -11.18
C THR A 173 5.16 0.70 -9.74
N VAL A 174 6.02 1.18 -8.84
CA VAL A 174 5.65 1.47 -7.45
C VAL A 174 5.94 2.92 -7.18
N VAL A 175 4.96 3.62 -6.63
CA VAL A 175 5.09 5.00 -6.17
C VAL A 175 4.62 5.07 -4.73
N THR A 176 5.39 5.76 -3.89
CA THR A 176 5.04 5.98 -2.49
C THR A 176 5.44 7.38 -2.07
N PHE A 177 4.48 8.14 -1.56
CA PHE A 177 4.71 9.41 -0.89
C PHE A 177 4.84 9.21 0.63
N GLY A 178 5.81 9.87 1.22
CA GLY A 178 6.04 9.94 2.65
C GLY A 178 5.73 11.34 3.22
N GLU A 179 6.20 11.57 4.44
CA GLU A 179 6.10 12.89 5.07
C GLU A 179 6.97 13.94 4.39
N LYS A 180 6.65 15.23 4.60
CA LYS A 180 7.40 16.37 4.07
C LYS A 180 7.64 16.29 2.56
N ASP A 181 6.65 15.75 1.86
CA ASP A 181 6.68 15.57 0.40
C ASP A 181 7.81 14.68 -0.12
N SER A 182 8.36 13.83 0.76
CA SER A 182 9.28 12.79 0.36
C SER A 182 8.59 11.77 -0.53
N TYR A 183 9.32 11.18 -1.47
CA TYR A 183 8.78 10.11 -2.29
C TYR A 183 9.86 9.16 -2.77
N TYR A 184 9.41 7.95 -3.08
CA TYR A 184 10.14 6.95 -3.83
C TYR A 184 9.24 6.47 -4.98
N ALA A 185 9.80 6.42 -6.18
CA ALA A 185 9.13 5.86 -7.34
C ALA A 185 10.10 4.99 -8.13
N THR A 186 9.65 3.80 -8.53
CA THR A 186 10.44 2.89 -9.34
C THR A 186 9.60 2.33 -10.46
N SER A 187 10.26 2.05 -11.59
CA SER A 187 9.75 1.31 -12.75
C SER A 187 10.70 0.15 -13.05
N SER A 188 10.48 -0.59 -14.15
CA SER A 188 11.46 -1.56 -14.68
C SER A 188 12.81 -0.91 -14.98
N HIS A 189 12.77 0.33 -15.47
CA HIS A 189 13.90 0.95 -16.15
C HIS A 189 14.63 1.93 -15.23
N SER A 190 13.89 2.62 -14.37
CA SER A 190 14.37 3.80 -13.65
C SER A 190 13.79 3.87 -12.23
N THR A 191 14.52 4.55 -11.37
CA THR A 191 14.09 4.86 -10.01
C THR A 191 14.36 6.34 -9.77
N ILE A 192 13.40 7.03 -9.14
CA ILE A 192 13.57 8.39 -8.63
C ILE A 192 13.18 8.43 -7.16
N SER A 193 13.83 9.32 -6.43
CA SER A 193 13.51 9.60 -5.04
C SER A 193 13.75 11.07 -4.73
N HIS A 194 13.09 11.55 -3.68
CA HIS A 194 13.28 12.89 -3.16
C HIS A 194 12.99 12.93 -1.67
N GLY A 195 13.86 13.61 -0.92
CA GLY A 195 13.64 13.94 0.49
C GLY A 195 13.47 12.71 1.40
N LEU A 196 14.01 11.54 1.00
CA LEU A 196 13.91 10.34 1.81
C LEU A 196 14.73 10.50 3.11
N PRO A 197 14.34 9.84 4.21
CA PRO A 197 15.21 9.71 5.38
C PRO A 197 16.60 9.18 4.98
N TYR A 198 17.66 9.80 5.51
CA TYR A 198 19.05 9.46 5.19
C TYR A 198 19.37 7.95 5.31
N GLN A 199 18.77 7.28 6.29
CA GLN A 199 18.94 5.83 6.46
C GLN A 199 18.43 5.05 5.24
N ILE A 200 17.29 5.44 4.67
CA ILE A 200 16.73 4.82 3.46
C ILE A 200 17.65 5.10 2.27
N GLU A 201 18.07 6.35 2.07
CA GLU A 201 18.96 6.71 0.96
C GLU A 201 20.25 5.89 0.98
N LYS A 202 20.87 5.74 2.17
CA LYS A 202 22.06 4.91 2.34
C LYS A 202 21.81 3.43 2.01
N LEU A 203 20.67 2.87 2.42
CA LEU A 203 20.31 1.48 2.11
C LEU A 203 20.06 1.27 0.62
N LEU A 204 19.33 2.19 -0.01
CA LEU A 204 19.07 2.18 -1.45
C LEU A 204 20.38 2.27 -2.24
N ASP A 205 21.26 3.21 -1.89
CA ASP A 205 22.56 3.36 -2.53
C ASP A 205 23.44 2.12 -2.32
N ALA A 206 23.50 1.58 -1.11
CA ALA A 206 24.32 0.41 -0.81
C ALA A 206 23.88 -0.82 -1.62
N ARG A 207 22.60 -1.20 -1.56
CA ARG A 207 22.12 -2.39 -2.29
C ARG A 207 22.09 -2.16 -3.81
N SER A 208 21.72 -0.97 -4.27
CA SER A 208 21.68 -0.68 -5.70
C SER A 208 23.07 -0.68 -6.34
N ARG A 209 24.06 -0.04 -5.70
CA ARG A 209 25.42 0.05 -6.27
C ARG A 209 26.24 -1.22 -6.06
N LEU A 210 26.11 -1.86 -4.90
CA LEU A 210 26.97 -3.01 -4.56
C LEU A 210 26.39 -4.34 -5.06
N GLN A 211 25.07 -4.47 -5.09
CA GLN A 211 24.39 -5.75 -5.40
C GLN A 211 23.55 -5.67 -6.68
N GLY A 212 23.44 -4.50 -7.32
CA GLY A 212 22.57 -4.31 -8.49
C GLY A 212 21.09 -4.51 -8.18
N GLN A 213 20.71 -4.53 -6.89
CA GLN A 213 19.34 -4.78 -6.47
C GLN A 213 18.53 -3.48 -6.40
N ARG A 214 17.29 -3.51 -6.89
CA ARG A 214 16.32 -2.44 -6.70
C ARG A 214 15.19 -2.95 -5.79
N PRO A 215 14.71 -2.16 -4.83
CA PRO A 215 13.54 -2.55 -4.06
C PRO A 215 12.36 -2.85 -4.97
N ARG A 216 11.63 -3.93 -4.66
CA ARG A 216 10.31 -4.17 -5.24
C ARG A 216 9.32 -3.11 -4.75
N GLN A 217 9.44 -2.71 -3.49
CA GLN A 217 8.56 -1.73 -2.87
C GLN A 217 9.29 -0.98 -1.74
N VAL A 218 8.95 0.30 -1.57
CA VAL A 218 9.28 1.09 -0.39
C VAL A 218 7.98 1.65 0.17
N ALA A 219 7.63 1.30 1.40
CA ALA A 219 6.50 1.87 2.13
C ALA A 219 7.01 2.93 3.12
N LEU A 220 6.45 4.14 3.05
CA LEU A 220 6.83 5.28 3.89
C LEU A 220 5.69 5.59 4.87
N GLY A 221 6.00 5.56 6.17
CA GLY A 221 5.07 5.90 7.23
C GLY A 221 5.38 7.26 7.88
N VAL A 222 4.75 7.52 9.03
CA VAL A 222 4.99 8.76 9.78
C VAL A 222 6.33 8.73 10.54
N LYS A 223 6.86 9.90 10.89
CA LYS A 223 8.12 10.12 11.61
C LYS A 223 9.33 9.44 10.95
N GLY A 224 9.32 9.37 9.61
CA GLY A 224 10.36 8.70 8.84
C GLY A 224 10.42 7.19 9.04
N SER A 225 9.33 6.56 9.49
CA SER A 225 9.21 5.11 9.50
C SER A 225 9.14 4.55 8.08
N TYR A 226 9.67 3.35 7.88
CA TYR A 226 9.68 2.72 6.56
C TYR A 226 9.74 1.21 6.61
N VAL A 227 9.38 0.60 5.47
CA VAL A 227 9.64 -0.80 5.12
C VAL A 227 10.12 -0.85 3.67
N ILE A 228 11.17 -1.59 3.39
CA ILE A 228 11.71 -1.83 2.05
C ILE A 228 11.59 -3.33 1.79
N LEU A 229 10.89 -3.71 0.72
CA LEU A 229 10.81 -5.09 0.25
C LEU A 229 11.77 -5.28 -0.90
N TRP A 230 12.71 -6.22 -0.76
CA TRP A 230 13.70 -6.53 -1.79
C TRP A 230 13.25 -7.69 -2.70
N PRO A 231 13.92 -7.89 -3.86
CA PRO A 231 13.60 -8.98 -4.77
C PRO A 231 13.93 -10.39 -4.26
N ASP A 232 14.86 -10.49 -3.31
CA ASP A 232 15.32 -11.72 -2.65
C ASP A 232 14.52 -12.05 -1.38
N ASP A 233 13.34 -11.44 -1.22
CA ASP A 233 12.47 -11.54 -0.05
C ASP A 233 13.06 -10.99 1.26
N ASP A 234 14.23 -10.34 1.22
CA ASP A 234 14.73 -9.55 2.34
C ASP A 234 13.83 -8.36 2.62
N ILE A 235 13.79 -7.96 3.89
CA ILE A 235 13.01 -6.81 4.37
C ILE A 235 13.88 -5.95 5.27
N ASP A 236 14.14 -4.71 4.85
CA ASP A 236 14.74 -3.68 5.71
C ASP A 236 13.64 -2.78 6.26
N TYR A 237 13.60 -2.54 7.57
CA TYR A 237 12.58 -1.68 8.17
C TYR A 237 13.09 -0.89 9.37
N ASP A 238 12.51 0.30 9.57
CA ASP A 238 12.53 1.02 10.83
C ASP A 238 11.14 1.60 11.06
N LEU A 239 10.39 1.00 11.98
CA LEU A 239 9.00 1.37 12.24
C LEU A 239 8.87 2.43 13.36
N LYS A 240 9.98 2.90 13.94
CA LYS A 240 10.01 3.88 15.04
C LYS A 240 9.12 3.54 16.24
N GLY A 241 8.79 2.25 16.43
CA GLY A 241 7.86 1.78 17.46
C GLY A 241 6.37 2.10 17.20
N LEU A 242 6.02 2.60 16.03
CA LEU A 242 4.68 3.11 15.72
C LEU A 242 3.73 2.05 15.14
N TYR A 243 4.29 0.98 14.56
CA TYR A 243 3.53 -0.06 13.85
C TYR A 243 3.82 -1.46 14.45
N PRO A 244 3.38 -1.74 15.69
CA PRO A 244 3.73 -3.00 16.37
C PRO A 244 3.21 -4.25 15.65
N VAL A 245 1.99 -4.19 15.10
CA VAL A 245 1.41 -5.31 14.33
C VAL A 245 2.20 -5.58 13.04
N VAL A 246 2.61 -4.52 12.34
CA VAL A 246 3.46 -4.63 11.15
C VAL A 246 4.80 -5.26 11.51
N ARG A 247 5.44 -4.80 12.60
CA ARG A 247 6.69 -5.38 13.11
C ARG A 247 6.53 -6.87 13.37
N ALA A 248 5.52 -7.26 14.15
CA ALA A 248 5.26 -8.67 14.47
C ALA A 248 5.02 -9.51 13.21
N THR A 249 4.33 -8.95 12.22
CA THR A 249 4.08 -9.63 10.94
C THR A 249 5.37 -9.86 10.15
N ILE A 250 6.25 -8.85 10.06
CA ILE A 250 7.57 -8.98 9.41
C ILE A 250 8.43 -10.00 10.16
N GLU A 251 8.46 -9.94 11.49
CA GLU A 251 9.28 -10.81 12.35
C GLU A 251 8.78 -12.26 12.38
N SER A 252 7.48 -12.50 12.15
CA SER A 252 6.94 -13.87 12.01
C SER A 252 7.34 -14.58 10.71
N LYS A 253 8.09 -13.89 9.83
CA LYS A 253 8.76 -14.36 8.61
C LYS A 253 7.90 -15.20 7.65
N HIS A 254 7.54 -14.54 6.55
CA HIS A 254 7.68 -14.95 5.14
C HIS A 254 6.43 -14.64 4.30
N GLY A 255 6.72 -14.28 3.05
CA GLY A 255 5.71 -14.04 2.03
C GLY A 255 4.99 -12.71 2.21
N ILE A 256 5.66 -11.60 2.53
CA ILE A 256 5.02 -10.28 2.36
C ILE A 256 5.10 -9.92 0.87
N ALA A 257 3.93 -9.85 0.22
CA ALA A 257 3.82 -9.50 -1.19
C ALA A 257 3.73 -7.99 -1.37
N TYR A 258 2.99 -7.30 -0.49
CA TYR A 258 2.80 -5.87 -0.54
C TYR A 258 2.57 -5.30 0.87
N ILE A 259 3.08 -4.10 1.11
CA ILE A 259 2.86 -3.36 2.35
C ILE A 259 2.66 -1.87 2.07
N ALA A 260 1.66 -1.27 2.71
CA ALA A 260 1.49 0.18 2.73
C ALA A 260 1.43 0.69 4.17
N LEU A 261 2.17 1.75 4.44
CA LEU A 261 2.10 2.51 5.67
C LEU A 261 1.41 3.84 5.38
N SER A 262 0.60 4.32 6.32
CA SER A 262 0.06 5.67 6.21
C SER A 262 1.14 6.69 6.59
N ALA A 263 1.48 7.58 5.67
CA ALA A 263 2.31 8.76 5.91
C ALA A 263 1.56 9.90 6.65
N PHE A 264 0.29 9.67 7.00
CA PHE A 264 -0.59 10.66 7.63
C PHE A 264 -0.93 10.29 9.08
N HIS A 265 -1.07 8.98 9.38
CA HIS A 265 -1.50 8.50 10.67
C HIS A 265 -0.74 7.23 11.08
N ALA A 266 -0.14 7.22 12.29
CA ALA A 266 0.68 6.12 12.79
C ALA A 266 -0.04 4.76 12.89
N GLN A 267 -1.37 4.76 12.98
CA GLN A 267 -2.16 3.54 13.10
C GLN A 267 -2.53 2.92 11.75
N GLY A 268 -2.44 3.68 10.65
CA GLY A 268 -2.89 3.22 9.33
C GLY A 268 -1.85 2.35 8.64
N TRP A 269 -2.21 1.10 8.34
CA TRP A 269 -1.35 0.16 7.62
C TRP A 269 -2.18 -0.85 6.81
N TYR A 270 -1.58 -1.44 5.78
CA TYR A 270 -2.13 -2.51 4.96
C TYR A 270 -1.00 -3.50 4.62
N ILE A 271 -1.28 -4.79 4.73
CA ILE A 271 -0.34 -5.88 4.42
C ILE A 271 -1.08 -6.92 3.57
N GLU A 272 -0.49 -7.29 2.43
CA GLU A 272 -0.87 -8.45 1.65
C GLU A 272 0.24 -9.50 1.73
N ARG A 273 -0.13 -10.72 2.10
CA ARG A 273 0.79 -11.85 2.04
C ARG A 273 0.71 -12.60 0.70
N ALA A 274 1.83 -13.16 0.28
CA ALA A 274 2.00 -13.97 -0.92
C ALA A 274 1.23 -15.30 -0.83
N ASP A 275 1.01 -15.80 0.38
CA ASP A 275 0.28 -17.04 0.66
C ASP A 275 -1.19 -16.83 1.02
N GLY A 276 -1.66 -15.59 1.13
CA GLY A 276 -3.09 -15.33 1.30
C GLY A 276 -3.38 -14.08 2.11
N PRO A 277 -3.33 -14.14 3.45
CA PRO A 277 -4.12 -13.24 4.26
C PRO A 277 -3.76 -11.77 4.02
N ILE A 278 -4.81 -10.98 3.93
CA ILE A 278 -4.73 -9.53 3.87
C ILE A 278 -5.15 -9.02 5.22
N ALA A 279 -4.33 -8.14 5.77
CA ALA A 279 -4.62 -7.48 7.02
C ALA A 279 -4.50 -5.97 6.80
N PHE A 280 -5.34 -5.21 7.47
CA PHE A 280 -5.31 -3.76 7.40
C PHE A 280 -5.82 -3.15 8.69
N ASN A 281 -5.37 -1.93 8.97
CA ASN A 281 -5.96 -1.06 9.96
C ASN A 281 -6.30 0.28 9.32
N LEU A 282 -7.58 0.64 9.35
CA LEU A 282 -8.10 1.90 8.83
C LEU A 282 -8.70 2.71 9.98
N PRO A 283 -7.91 3.60 10.61
CA PRO A 283 -8.40 4.39 11.72
C PRO A 283 -9.60 5.27 11.33
N LYS A 284 -10.55 5.43 12.26
CA LYS A 284 -11.74 6.30 12.11
C LYS A 284 -12.67 5.93 10.95
N ARG A 285 -12.75 4.64 10.59
CA ARG A 285 -13.74 4.13 9.63
C ARG A 285 -14.92 3.50 10.33
N THR A 286 -16.09 3.65 9.70
CA THR A 286 -17.33 3.03 10.15
C THR A 286 -17.28 1.53 9.90
N ASP A 287 -18.02 0.77 10.70
CA ASP A 287 -18.11 -0.69 10.57
C ASP A 287 -18.51 -1.11 9.16
N THR A 288 -19.46 -0.41 8.53
CA THR A 288 -19.89 -0.67 7.15
C THR A 288 -18.73 -0.59 6.14
N THR A 289 -17.85 0.40 6.30
CA THR A 289 -16.68 0.58 5.41
C THR A 289 -15.71 -0.58 5.55
N LEU A 290 -15.46 -0.98 6.81
CA LEU A 290 -14.59 -2.11 7.13
C LEU A 290 -15.21 -3.42 6.60
N THR A 291 -16.52 -3.64 6.77
CA THR A 291 -17.24 -4.79 6.22
C THR A 291 -17.11 -4.87 4.71
N HIS A 292 -17.29 -3.76 3.99
CA HIS A 292 -17.12 -3.75 2.53
C HIS A 292 -15.70 -4.10 2.13
N LEU A 293 -14.70 -3.52 2.78
CA LEU A 293 -13.30 -3.83 2.49
C LEU A 293 -12.97 -5.29 2.79
N THR A 294 -13.41 -5.81 3.93
CA THR A 294 -13.26 -7.22 4.31
C THR A 294 -13.89 -8.14 3.27
N ASN A 295 -15.15 -7.93 2.92
CA ASN A 295 -15.85 -8.74 1.91
C ASN A 295 -15.10 -8.74 0.57
N PHE A 296 -14.56 -7.59 0.19
CA PHE A 296 -13.81 -7.42 -1.04
C PHE A 296 -12.46 -8.15 -1.00
N THR A 297 -11.72 -8.03 0.10
CA THR A 297 -10.47 -8.77 0.32
C THR A 297 -10.71 -10.28 0.34
N CYS A 298 -11.80 -10.75 0.94
CA CYS A 298 -12.21 -12.16 0.94
C CYS A 298 -12.52 -12.66 -0.48
N ALA A 299 -13.32 -11.92 -1.25
CA ALA A 299 -13.62 -12.27 -2.63
C ALA A 299 -12.35 -12.35 -3.50
N MET A 300 -11.41 -11.43 -3.31
CA MET A 300 -10.12 -11.46 -3.97
C MET A 300 -9.30 -12.71 -3.59
N MET A 301 -9.28 -13.07 -2.31
CA MET A 301 -8.57 -14.25 -1.85
C MET A 301 -9.16 -15.55 -2.39
N GLN A 302 -10.49 -15.64 -2.47
CA GLN A 302 -11.17 -16.76 -3.11
C GLN A 302 -10.78 -16.89 -4.59
N GLN A 303 -10.79 -15.78 -5.34
CA GLN A 303 -10.37 -15.79 -6.75
C GLN A 303 -8.91 -16.22 -6.92
N ARG A 304 -8.02 -15.76 -6.04
CA ARG A 304 -6.61 -16.17 -6.03
C ARG A 304 -6.46 -17.66 -5.77
N ALA A 305 -7.17 -18.19 -4.77
CA ALA A 305 -7.17 -19.61 -4.45
C ALA A 305 -7.63 -20.47 -5.65
N THR A 306 -8.74 -20.10 -6.30
CA THR A 306 -9.26 -20.80 -7.49
C THR A 306 -8.26 -20.81 -8.65
N ARG A 307 -7.53 -19.72 -8.87
CA ARG A 307 -6.50 -19.63 -9.93
C ARG A 307 -5.27 -20.48 -9.61
N ASN A 308 -4.88 -20.54 -8.35
CA ASN A 308 -3.75 -21.36 -7.92
C ASN A 308 -4.07 -22.85 -7.99
N SER A 309 -5.31 -23.26 -7.73
CA SER A 309 -5.74 -24.67 -7.85
C SER A 309 -5.89 -25.17 -9.29
N ALA A 310 -5.98 -24.26 -10.26
CA ALA A 310 -6.11 -24.61 -11.68
C ALA A 310 -4.76 -24.84 -12.39
N ARG A 311 -3.64 -24.74 -11.67
CA ARG A 311 -2.28 -24.96 -12.16
C ARG A 311 -1.74 -26.27 -11.64
#